data_AF-A0A544YUB8-F1
#
_entry.id   AF-A0A544YUB8-F1
#
_cell.length_a   1.000
_cell.length_b   1.000
_cell.length_c   1.000
_cell.angle_alpha   90.00
_cell.angle_beta   90.00
_cell.angle_gamma   90.00
#
_symmetry.space_group_name_H-M   'P 1'
#
loop_
_entity.id
_entity.type
_entity.pdbx_description
1 polymer ?
#
loop_
_entity_poly.entity_id
_entity_poly.type
_entity_poly.pdbx_seq_one_letter_code
_entity_poly.pdbx_strand_id
1 'polypeptide(L)'
;GGVSLCHETGAICQAYTLDKKVTASVCVYRDSGRDRVLVLPPCGICQERLALWGPDVQVGVPDDSSVKGWGVRTLREVNPFYWGSQFTEDGAWPAPDVHFS
;
A
#
# COMPACT_ATOMS: atom_id res chain seq x y z
N GLY A 1 22.85 -10.69 -8.55
CA GLY A 1 21.43 -10.28 -8.60
C GLY A 1 21.23 -9.23 -7.54
N GLY A 2 20.91 -8.00 -7.93
CA GLY A 2 20.65 -6.94 -6.97
C GLY A 2 19.39 -7.24 -6.17
N VAL A 3 19.36 -6.82 -4.91
CA VAL A 3 18.16 -6.86 -4.08
C VAL A 3 17.20 -5.81 -4.63
N SER A 4 16.30 -6.18 -5.55
CA SER A 4 15.35 -5.25 -6.14
C SER A 4 14.28 -4.89 -5.11
N LEU A 5 14.16 -3.61 -4.77
CA LEU A 5 13.10 -3.07 -3.93
C LEU A 5 11.85 -2.75 -4.77
N CYS A 6 10.65 -2.78 -4.16
CA CYS A 6 9.41 -2.35 -4.82
C CYS A 6 9.42 -0.81 -5.02
N HIS A 7 8.68 -0.31 -6.02
CA HIS A 7 8.69 1.10 -6.47
C HIS A 7 8.36 2.11 -5.36
N GLU A 8 7.51 1.72 -4.41
CA GLU A 8 7.00 2.58 -3.34
C GLU A 8 8.04 2.79 -2.22
N THR A 9 9.08 1.95 -2.16
CA THR A 9 10.03 1.91 -1.04
C THR A 9 10.70 3.26 -0.81
N GLY A 10 11.13 3.95 -1.87
CA GLY A 10 11.78 5.26 -1.73
C GLY A 10 10.85 6.33 -1.13
N ALA A 11 9.60 6.38 -1.58
CA ALA A 11 8.61 7.33 -1.07
C ALA A 11 8.22 7.04 0.39
N ILE A 12 8.07 5.76 0.73
CA ILE A 12 7.85 5.29 2.12
C ILE A 12 9.01 5.72 3.01
N CYS A 13 10.26 5.47 2.61
CA CYS A 13 11.44 5.92 3.36
C CYS A 13 11.47 7.44 3.53
N GLN A 14 11.10 8.20 2.49
CA GLN A 14 11.04 9.65 2.58
C GLN A 14 9.97 10.14 3.57
N ALA A 15 8.83 9.46 3.66
CA ALA A 15 7.81 9.77 4.66
C ALA A 15 8.34 9.58 6.09
N TYR A 16 9.14 8.52 6.34
CA TYR A 16 9.85 8.33 7.60
C TYR A 16 10.84 9.45 7.90
N THR A 17 11.70 9.80 6.94
CA THR A 17 12.69 10.89 7.10
C THR A 17 12.03 12.22 7.47
N LEU A 18 10.83 12.48 6.95
CA LEU A 18 10.08 13.71 7.17
C LEU A 18 9.10 13.65 8.36
N ASP A 19 9.06 12.52 9.08
CA ASP A 19 8.06 12.25 10.12
C ASP A 19 6.62 12.55 9.66
N LYS A 20 6.24 11.96 8.52
CA LYS A 20 4.91 12.11 7.91
C LYS A 20 4.16 10.80 7.88
N LYS A 21 2.88 10.88 8.26
CA LYS A 21 1.93 9.79 8.07
C LYS A 21 1.58 9.63 6.59
N VAL A 22 1.75 8.43 6.07
CA VAL A 22 1.23 8.08 4.74
C VAL A 22 -0.27 7.84 4.85
N THR A 23 -1.07 8.57 4.06
CA THR A 23 -2.52 8.39 3.99
C THR A 23 -2.95 7.67 2.71
N ALA A 24 -2.14 7.73 1.66
CA ALA A 24 -2.40 7.07 0.39
C ALA A 24 -1.11 6.70 -0.36
N SER A 25 -1.19 5.69 -1.22
CA SER A 25 -0.11 5.27 -2.13
C SER A 25 -0.66 4.88 -3.50
N VAL A 26 0.04 5.24 -4.57
CA VAL A 26 -0.29 4.80 -5.93
C VAL A 26 0.99 4.43 -6.66
N CYS A 27 1.04 3.23 -7.23
CA CYS A 27 2.13 2.80 -8.10
C CYS A 27 1.66 2.91 -9.56
N VAL A 28 2.39 3.70 -10.35
CA VAL A 28 2.07 3.95 -11.76
C VAL A 28 3.20 3.42 -12.63
N TYR A 29 2.85 2.67 -13.67
CA TYR A 29 3.82 2.11 -14.63
C TYR A 29 3.39 2.45 -16.06
N ARG A 30 4.33 2.91 -16.89
CA ARG A 30 4.10 3.12 -18.32
C ARG A 30 4.47 1.86 -19.08
N ASP A 31 3.47 1.20 -19.66
CA ASP A 31 3.67 0.05 -20.53
C ASP A 31 3.98 0.53 -21.95
N SER A 32 5.27 0.60 -22.29
CA SER A 32 5.75 1.06 -23.60
C SER A 32 5.32 0.15 -24.76
N GLY A 33 4.98 -1.11 -24.48
CA GLY A 33 4.49 -2.04 -25.50
C GLY A 33 3.00 -1.89 -25.82
N ARG A 34 2.24 -1.20 -24.97
CA ARG A 34 0.79 -1.02 -25.12
C ARG A 34 0.35 0.45 -25.08
N ASP A 35 1.31 1.38 -25.11
CA ASP A 35 1.14 2.83 -25.00
C ASP A 35 0.08 3.26 -23.95
N ARG A 36 0.14 2.64 -22.77
CA ARG A 36 -0.84 2.88 -21.69
C ARG A 36 -0.17 3.02 -20.35
N VAL A 37 -0.85 3.73 -19.46
CA VAL A 37 -0.47 3.88 -18.06
C VAL A 37 -1.25 2.86 -17.23
N LEU A 38 -0.54 2.08 -16.43
CA LEU A 38 -1.07 1.07 -15.53
C LEU A 38 -1.02 1.60 -14.09
N VAL A 39 -2.10 1.39 -13.34
CA VAL A 39 -2.10 1.49 -11.88
C VAL A 39 -1.90 0.10 -11.33
N LEU A 40 -0.80 -0.09 -10.59
CA LEU A 40 -0.43 -1.38 -10.00
C LEU A 40 -0.82 -1.38 -8.53
N PRO A 41 -1.53 -2.41 -8.03
CA PRO A 41 -1.72 -2.58 -6.59
C PRO A 41 -0.36 -2.72 -5.90
N PRO A 42 -0.22 -2.26 -4.65
CA PRO A 42 1.03 -2.43 -3.93
C PRO A 42 1.38 -3.92 -3.78
N CYS A 43 2.65 -4.26 -4.00
CA CYS A 43 3.18 -5.60 -3.75
C CYS A 43 2.96 -5.98 -2.27
N GLY A 44 2.87 -7.27 -1.92
CA GLY A 44 2.65 -7.68 -0.52
C GLY A 44 3.65 -7.06 0.47
N ILE A 45 4.92 -6.94 0.08
CA ILE A 45 5.96 -6.27 0.89
C ILE A 45 5.63 -4.78 1.10
N CYS A 46 5.12 -4.09 0.09
CA CYS A 46 4.69 -2.70 0.22
C CYS A 46 3.40 -2.56 1.02
N GLN A 47 2.49 -3.54 0.96
CA GLN A 47 1.33 -3.58 1.85
C GLN A 47 1.78 -3.67 3.31
N GLU A 48 2.75 -4.53 3.64
CA GLU A 48 3.31 -4.62 5.01
C GLU A 48 3.97 -3.31 5.46
N ARG A 49 4.70 -2.63 4.57
CA ARG A 49 5.27 -1.31 4.91
C ARG A 49 4.19 -0.25 5.11
N LEU A 50 3.13 -0.28 4.32
CA LEU A 50 2.00 0.63 4.45
C LEU A 50 1.15 0.35 5.69
N ALA A 51 1.11 -0.91 6.15
CA ALA A 51 0.37 -1.36 7.33
C ALA A 51 0.75 -0.60 8.61
N LEU A 52 1.98 -0.09 8.68
CA LEU A 52 2.50 0.72 9.79
C LEU A 52 1.71 2.02 10.00
N TRP A 53 1.02 2.53 8.96
CA TRP A 53 0.14 3.69 9.07
C TRP A 53 -1.35 3.35 9.19
N GLY A 54 -1.69 2.06 9.26
CA GLY A 54 -3.01 1.53 9.58
C GLY A 54 -3.83 1.02 8.40
N PRO A 55 -5.01 0.45 8.68
CA PRO A 55 -5.85 -0.25 7.69
C PRO A 55 -6.51 0.70 6.67
N ASP A 56 -6.64 1.98 7.02
CA ASP A 56 -7.38 2.97 6.24
C ASP A 56 -6.50 3.66 5.18
N VAL A 57 -5.22 3.30 5.09
CA VAL A 57 -4.34 3.80 4.03
C VAL A 57 -4.95 3.44 2.67
N GLN A 58 -5.12 4.45 1.83
CA GLN A 58 -5.72 4.29 0.52
C GLN A 58 -4.68 3.86 -0.53
N VAL A 59 -5.04 2.93 -1.40
CA VAL A 59 -4.16 2.42 -2.44
C VAL A 59 -4.85 2.38 -3.79
N GLY A 60 -4.10 2.74 -4.84
CA GLY A 60 -4.58 2.63 -6.22
C GLY A 60 -4.62 1.17 -6.68
N VAL A 61 -5.73 0.76 -7.27
CA VAL A 61 -5.92 -0.58 -7.86
C VAL A 61 -6.58 -0.47 -9.25
N PRO A 62 -6.36 -1.42 -10.17
CA PRO A 62 -7.17 -1.55 -11.38
C PRO A 62 -8.66 -1.67 -11.05
N ASP A 63 -9.50 -1.01 -11.83
CA ASP A 63 -10.96 -1.02 -11.65
C ASP A 63 -11.64 -0.85 -13.01
N ASP A 64 -12.09 -1.95 -13.59
CA ASP A 64 -12.72 -1.96 -14.91
C ASP A 64 -14.14 -1.35 -14.90
N SER A 65 -14.73 -1.15 -13.72
CA SER A 65 -16.01 -0.44 -13.57
C SER A 65 -15.85 1.08 -13.63
N SER A 66 -14.63 1.58 -13.42
CA SER A 66 -14.28 3.00 -13.48
C SER A 66 -13.96 3.41 -14.91
N VAL A 67 -14.48 4.56 -15.35
CA VAL A 67 -14.10 5.17 -16.65
C VAL A 67 -12.59 5.43 -16.74
N LYS A 68 -11.91 5.59 -15.60
CA LYS A 68 -10.46 5.80 -15.53
C LYS A 68 -9.66 4.50 -15.64
N GLY A 69 -10.30 3.33 -15.57
CA GLY A 69 -9.65 2.01 -15.53
C GLY A 69 -8.94 1.69 -14.21
N TRP A 70 -9.12 2.52 -13.19
CA TRP A 70 -8.56 2.33 -11.85
C TRP A 70 -9.43 3.02 -10.79
N GLY A 71 -9.26 2.59 -9.55
CA GLY A 71 -9.99 3.08 -8.39
C GLY A 71 -9.14 3.06 -7.12
N VAL A 72 -9.72 3.53 -6.04
CA VAL A 72 -9.10 3.56 -4.71
C VAL A 72 -9.74 2.48 -3.84
N ARG A 73 -8.91 1.77 -3.07
CA ARG A 73 -9.33 0.85 -2.00
C ARG A 73 -8.52 1.14 -0.75
N THR A 74 -9.05 0.84 0.42
CA THR A 74 -8.29 0.81 1.67
C THR A 74 -7.36 -0.40 1.71
N LEU A 75 -6.32 -0.34 2.53
CA LEU A 75 -5.39 -1.45 2.71
C LEU A 75 -6.12 -2.69 3.26
N ARG A 76 -7.14 -2.50 4.10
CA ARG A 76 -8.03 -3.56 4.59
C ARG A 76 -8.78 -4.27 3.46
N GLU A 77 -9.27 -3.54 2.46
CA GLU A 77 -9.96 -4.16 1.31
C GLU A 77 -8.99 -4.94 0.42
N VAL A 78 -7.73 -4.51 0.33
CA VAL A 78 -6.69 -5.20 -0.45
C VAL A 78 -6.13 -6.42 0.28
N ASN A 79 -6.07 -6.38 1.62
CA ASN A 79 -5.64 -7.50 2.46
C ASN A 79 -6.68 -7.77 3.58
N PRO A 80 -7.80 -8.43 3.24
CA PRO A 80 -8.90 -8.66 4.19
C PRO A 80 -8.55 -9.65 5.32
N PHE A 81 -7.47 -10.42 5.18
CA PHE A 81 -7.01 -11.41 6.14
C PHE A 81 -5.63 -11.05 6.70
N TYR A 82 -5.41 -9.76 7.00
CA TYR A 82 -4.14 -9.27 7.50
C TYR A 82 -3.72 -10.00 8.79
N TRP A 83 -2.51 -10.56 8.78
CA TRP A 83 -1.99 -11.41 9.85
C TRP A 83 -1.84 -10.66 11.18
N GLY A 84 -1.59 -9.35 11.16
CA GLY A 84 -1.40 -8.54 12.37
C GLY A 84 -2.61 -8.58 13.31
N SER A 85 -3.81 -8.83 12.77
CA SER A 85 -5.03 -8.99 13.55
C SER A 85 -4.95 -10.07 14.62
N GLN A 86 -4.14 -11.12 14.39
CA GLN A 86 -3.96 -12.23 15.34
C GLN A 86 -3.24 -11.81 16.63
N PHE A 87 -2.65 -10.62 16.67
CA PHE A 87 -1.96 -10.07 17.83
C PHE A 87 -2.82 -9.07 18.63
N THR A 88 -4.11 -8.94 18.29
CA THR A 88 -5.06 -8.04 18.95
C THR A 88 -6.20 -8.85 19.58
N GLU A 89 -6.70 -8.42 20.75
CA GLU A 89 -7.77 -9.14 21.47
C GLU A 89 -9.11 -9.12 20.72
N ASP A 90 -9.37 -8.06 19.96
CA ASP A 90 -10.59 -7.82 19.19
C ASP A 90 -10.49 -8.25 17.72
N GLY A 91 -9.34 -8.77 17.29
CA GLY A 91 -9.06 -9.11 15.89
C GLY A 91 -8.99 -7.90 14.96
N ALA A 92 -8.82 -6.69 15.51
CA ALA A 92 -8.66 -5.47 14.73
C ALA A 92 -7.25 -5.37 14.11
N TRP A 93 -7.06 -4.38 13.24
CA TRP A 93 -5.72 -4.07 12.76
C TRP A 93 -4.90 -3.49 13.91
N PRO A 94 -3.64 -3.92 14.13
CA PRO A 94 -2.80 -3.36 15.19
C PRO A 94 -2.71 -1.83 15.09
N ALA A 95 -2.79 -1.17 16.24
CA ALA A 95 -2.73 0.28 16.27
C ALA A 95 -1.33 0.79 15.81
N PRO A 96 -1.23 1.91 15.09
CA PRO A 96 0.05 2.36 14.54
C PRO A 96 1.17 2.50 15.60
N ASP A 97 0.83 2.89 16.82
CA ASP A 97 1.75 3.05 17.96
C ASP A 97 2.48 1.75 18.35
N VAL A 98 1.90 0.57 18.10
CA VAL A 98 2.59 -0.71 18.36
C VAL A 98 3.75 -0.97 17.38
N HIS A 99 3.83 -0.21 16.28
CA HIS A 99 4.83 -0.37 15.23
C HIS A 99 6.02 0.60 15.35
N PHE A 100 5.91 1.64 16.18
CA PHE A 100 6.93 2.69 16.32
C PHE A 100 7.72 2.61 17.65
N SER A 101 7.70 1.46 18.34
CA SER A 101 8.42 1.22 19.61
C SER A 101 9.94 1.12 19.44
#